data_AF-A0A540NGG2-F1
#
_entry.id   AF-A0A540NGG2-F1
#
_cell.length_a   1.000
_cell.length_b   1.000
_cell.length_c   1.000
_cell.angle_alpha   90.00
_cell.angle_beta   90.00
_cell.angle_gamma   90.00
#
_symmetry.space_group_name_H-M   'P 1'
#
loop_
_entity.id
_entity.type
_entity.pdbx_description
1 polymer ?
#
loop_
_entity_poly.entity_id
_entity_poly.type
_entity_poly.pdbx_seq_one_letter_code
_entity_poly.pdbx_strand_id
1 'polypeptide(L)'
;MSDDEDDMQMDFPMDQSGAEGHDMMGFGPLLPTESERSLMERVRQELKIELKQGFKSRIEDVREEILRKRRAGKLPGDTTTVLKNWWQQHSKWPYPTEDDKAKLVEETGLQLKQINNWFINQRKRNWHSNSQSVTSLKSKRKR
;
A
#
# COMPACT_ATOMS: atom_id res chain seq x y z
N MET A 1 -25.77 -4.78 6.17
CA MET A 1 -26.29 -3.81 5.20
C MET A 1 -26.82 -4.65 4.06
N SER A 2 -28.15 -4.68 3.89
CA SER A 2 -28.80 -5.40 2.80
C SER A 2 -28.51 -4.66 1.50
N ASP A 3 -28.17 -5.42 0.47
CA ASP A 3 -28.00 -4.94 -0.90
C ASP A 3 -29.32 -5.27 -1.62
N ASP A 4 -30.11 -4.24 -1.88
CA ASP A 4 -31.34 -4.34 -2.68
C ASP A 4 -30.92 -4.48 -4.16
N GLU A 5 -31.35 -5.56 -4.80
CA GLU A 5 -31.19 -5.76 -6.25
C GLU A 5 -32.33 -5.04 -6.98
N ASP A 6 -32.03 -3.88 -7.59
CA ASP A 6 -32.91 -3.23 -8.56
C ASP A 6 -32.89 -4.01 -9.88
N ASP A 7 -33.88 -4.89 -10.04
CA ASP A 7 -34.22 -5.57 -11.29
C ASP A 7 -34.85 -4.54 -12.25
N MET A 8 -34.07 -3.99 -13.19
CA MET A 8 -34.59 -3.11 -14.24
C MET A 8 -35.36 -3.95 -15.28
N GLN A 9 -36.65 -4.15 -15.02
CA GLN A 9 -37.63 -4.61 -16.00
C GLN A 9 -37.73 -3.59 -17.15
N MET A 10 -37.04 -3.83 -18.25
CA MET A 10 -37.16 -3.02 -19.47
C MET A 10 -38.43 -3.44 -20.23
N ASP A 11 -39.53 -2.73 -19.99
CA ASP A 11 -40.77 -2.82 -20.77
C ASP A 11 -40.52 -2.31 -22.21
N PHE A 12 -40.48 -3.23 -23.18
CA PHE A 12 -40.53 -2.88 -24.61
C PHE A 12 -41.99 -2.85 -25.06
N PRO A 13 -42.54 -1.70 -25.50
CA PRO A 13 -43.91 -1.64 -25.97
C PRO A 13 -44.03 -2.35 -27.32
N MET A 14 -44.91 -3.35 -27.36
CA MET A 14 -45.31 -4.08 -28.56
C MET A 14 -46.19 -3.17 -29.43
N ASP A 15 -45.58 -2.42 -30.36
CA ASP A 15 -46.33 -1.77 -31.43
C ASP A 15 -46.59 -2.76 -32.56
N GLN A 16 -47.87 -3.01 -32.79
CA GLN A 16 -48.43 -3.91 -33.78
C GLN A 16 -48.79 -3.08 -35.01
N SER A 17 -47.87 -2.96 -35.97
CA SER A 17 -48.17 -2.45 -37.31
C SER A 17 -47.58 -3.37 -38.37
N GLY A 18 -48.46 -3.84 -39.26
CA GLY A 18 -48.18 -4.90 -40.21
C GLY A 18 -47.20 -4.50 -41.32
N ALA A 19 -46.37 -5.47 -41.70
CA ALA A 19 -45.78 -5.54 -43.03
C ALA A 19 -45.66 -7.02 -43.42
N GLU A 20 -46.36 -7.35 -44.50
CA GLU A 20 -46.35 -8.63 -45.17
C GLU A 20 -44.92 -8.98 -45.64
N GLY A 21 -44.46 -10.19 -45.31
CA GLY A 21 -43.13 -10.66 -45.65
C GLY A 21 -42.86 -12.00 -44.98
N HIS A 22 -43.53 -13.05 -45.47
CA HIS A 22 -43.27 -14.42 -45.08
C HIS A 22 -41.87 -14.83 -45.58
N ASP A 23 -40.82 -14.52 -44.81
CA ASP A 23 -39.52 -15.17 -44.95
C ASP A 23 -39.66 -16.61 -44.44
N MET A 24 -40.08 -17.48 -45.35
CA MET A 24 -40.08 -18.93 -45.21
C MET A 24 -38.63 -19.43 -45.31
N MET A 25 -37.80 -19.05 -44.34
CA MET A 25 -36.55 -19.67 -43.90
C MET A 25 -36.17 -19.00 -42.58
N GLY A 26 -36.58 -19.63 -41.48
CA GLY A 26 -36.55 -19.08 -40.14
C GLY A 26 -35.16 -18.67 -39.67
N PHE A 27 -34.86 -17.37 -39.78
CA PHE A 27 -33.82 -16.75 -39.00
C PHE A 27 -34.25 -15.32 -38.63
N GLY A 28 -34.90 -15.19 -37.47
CA GLY A 28 -35.24 -13.90 -36.87
C GLY A 28 -33.98 -13.11 -36.45
N PRO A 29 -34.14 -11.97 -35.76
CA PRO A 29 -33.01 -11.13 -35.37
C PRO A 29 -31.94 -11.99 -34.68
N LEU A 30 -30.68 -11.88 -35.12
CA LEU A 30 -29.50 -12.65 -34.68
C LEU A 30 -29.19 -12.41 -33.20
N LEU A 31 -30.10 -12.80 -32.32
CA LEU A 31 -29.89 -12.81 -30.89
C LEU A 31 -28.95 -13.98 -30.60
N PRO A 32 -27.85 -13.75 -29.87
CA PRO A 32 -26.97 -14.82 -29.47
C PRO A 32 -27.78 -15.90 -28.77
N THR A 33 -27.52 -17.14 -29.16
CA THR A 33 -28.09 -18.34 -28.53
C THR A 33 -27.75 -18.35 -27.03
N GLU A 34 -28.52 -19.08 -26.22
CA GLU A 34 -28.24 -19.16 -24.78
C GLU A 34 -26.82 -19.64 -24.48
N SER A 35 -26.28 -20.54 -25.30
CA SER A 35 -24.91 -21.02 -25.16
C SER A 35 -23.87 -19.92 -25.47
N GLU A 36 -24.11 -19.10 -26.49
CA GLU A 36 -23.27 -17.94 -26.82
C GLU A 36 -23.34 -16.85 -25.73
N ARG A 37 -24.53 -16.59 -25.16
CA ARG A 37 -24.68 -15.67 -24.03
C ARG A 37 -23.92 -16.16 -22.80
N SER A 38 -24.07 -17.44 -22.48
CA SER A 38 -23.37 -18.08 -21.36
C SER A 38 -21.84 -18.06 -21.56
N LEU A 39 -21.37 -18.24 -22.79
CA LEU A 39 -19.95 -18.12 -23.13
C LEU A 39 -19.45 -16.68 -22.92
N MET A 40 -20.18 -15.68 -23.41
CA MET A 40 -19.82 -14.27 -23.25
C MET A 40 -19.77 -13.86 -21.76
N GLU A 41 -20.69 -14.33 -20.94
CA GLU A 41 -20.67 -14.06 -19.49
C GLU A 41 -19.47 -14.71 -18.81
N ARG A 42 -19.14 -15.96 -19.14
CA ARG A 42 -17.92 -16.62 -18.62
C ARG A 42 -16.67 -15.84 -18.99
N VAL A 43 -16.51 -15.48 -20.26
CA VAL A 43 -15.37 -14.68 -20.75
C VAL A 43 -15.29 -13.32 -20.03
N ARG A 44 -16.44 -12.66 -19.81
CA ARG A 44 -16.50 -11.40 -19.07
C ARG A 44 -16.07 -11.57 -17.61
N GLN A 45 -16.49 -12.66 -16.97
CA GLN A 45 -16.10 -12.98 -15.59
C GLN A 45 -14.60 -13.25 -15.49
N GLU A 46 -14.05 -14.05 -16.40
CA GLU A 46 -12.62 -14.36 -16.47
C GLU A 46 -11.78 -13.09 -16.63
N LEU A 47 -12.12 -12.22 -17.59
CA LEU A 47 -11.43 -10.94 -17.79
C LEU A 47 -11.53 -10.03 -16.56
N LYS A 48 -12.70 -9.99 -15.89
CA LYS A 48 -12.90 -9.21 -14.67
C LYS A 48 -12.02 -9.72 -13.53
N ILE A 49 -11.87 -11.05 -13.41
CA ILE A 49 -11.00 -11.68 -12.40
C ILE A 49 -9.54 -11.36 -12.72
N GLU A 50 -9.11 -11.57 -13.96
CA GLU A 50 -7.75 -11.33 -14.41
C GLU A 50 -7.33 -9.87 -14.18
N LEU A 51 -8.17 -8.90 -14.60
CA LEU A 51 -7.92 -7.49 -14.37
C LEU A 51 -7.81 -7.18 -12.87
N LYS A 52 -8.77 -7.66 -12.05
CA LYS A 52 -8.73 -7.42 -10.60
C LYS A 52 -7.48 -8.01 -9.95
N GLN A 53 -7.09 -9.24 -10.34
CA GLN A 53 -5.90 -9.90 -9.82
C GLN A 53 -4.62 -9.19 -10.27
N GLY A 54 -4.52 -8.82 -11.55
CA GLY A 54 -3.39 -8.08 -12.10
C GLY A 54 -3.18 -6.72 -11.43
N PHE A 55 -4.25 -5.94 -11.25
CA PHE A 55 -4.17 -4.67 -10.53
C PHE A 55 -3.81 -4.86 -9.05
N LYS A 56 -4.38 -5.88 -8.37
CA LYS A 56 -4.03 -6.18 -6.98
C LYS A 56 -2.55 -6.51 -6.83
N SER A 57 -2.03 -7.41 -7.66
CA SER A 57 -0.61 -7.79 -7.68
C SER A 57 0.27 -6.56 -7.92
N ARG A 58 -0.09 -5.72 -8.90
CA ARG A 58 0.66 -4.49 -9.18
C ARG A 58 0.68 -3.52 -8.00
N ILE A 59 -0.42 -3.39 -7.27
CA ILE A 59 -0.50 -2.56 -6.06
C ILE A 59 0.39 -3.14 -4.96
N GLU A 60 0.40 -4.46 -4.78
CA GLU A 60 1.25 -5.15 -3.80
C GLU A 60 2.74 -4.93 -4.11
N ASP A 61 3.15 -5.05 -5.38
CA ASP A 61 4.53 -4.78 -5.81
C ASP A 61 4.95 -3.34 -5.49
N VAL A 62 4.10 -2.36 -5.83
CA VAL A 62 4.36 -0.95 -5.55
C VAL A 62 4.47 -0.70 -4.05
N ARG A 63 3.60 -1.33 -3.25
CA ARG A 63 3.64 -1.23 -1.79
C ARG A 63 4.92 -1.81 -1.21
N GLU A 64 5.35 -2.98 -1.67
CA GLU A 64 6.60 -3.60 -1.23
C GLU A 64 7.82 -2.77 -1.63
N GLU A 65 7.83 -2.20 -2.83
CA GLU A 65 8.91 -1.32 -3.29
C GLU A 65 9.01 -0.06 -2.43
N ILE A 66 7.87 0.56 -2.08
CA ILE A 66 7.83 1.69 -1.13
C ILE A 66 8.36 1.27 0.24
N LEU A 67 7.95 0.09 0.75
CA LEU A 67 8.39 -0.42 2.04
C LEU A 67 9.89 -0.77 2.04
N ARG A 68 10.42 -1.29 0.94
CA ARG A 68 11.84 -1.56 0.73
C ARG A 68 12.64 -0.27 0.74
N LYS A 69 12.23 0.74 -0.04
CA LYS A 69 12.85 2.07 -0.04
C LYS A 69 12.80 2.74 1.33
N ARG A 70 11.72 2.56 2.09
CA ARG A 70 11.58 3.09 3.46
C ARG A 70 12.44 2.35 4.49
N ARG A 71 12.78 1.08 4.24
CA ARG A 71 13.68 0.26 5.07
C ARG A 71 15.14 0.45 4.66
N ALA A 72 15.41 0.75 3.40
CA ALA A 72 16.74 1.09 2.89
C ALA A 72 17.30 2.30 3.66
N GLY A 73 18.45 2.13 4.29
CA GLY A 73 19.10 3.16 5.10
C GLY A 73 18.80 3.12 6.60
N LYS A 74 17.98 2.17 7.09
CA LYS A 74 17.90 1.87 8.53
C LYS A 74 19.02 0.92 8.93
N LEU A 75 19.69 1.21 10.04
CA LEU A 75 20.64 0.29 10.64
C LEU A 75 19.90 -0.97 11.15
N PRO A 76 20.55 -2.16 11.15
CA PRO A 76 19.99 -3.37 11.72
C PRO A 76 19.52 -3.14 13.18
N GLY A 77 18.37 -3.70 13.54
CA GLY A 77 17.74 -3.48 14.85
C GLY A 77 18.69 -3.68 16.04
N ASP A 78 19.49 -4.75 15.98
CA ASP A 78 20.44 -5.15 17.03
C ASP A 78 21.55 -4.11 17.21
N THR A 79 22.11 -3.60 16.11
CA THR A 79 23.16 -2.56 16.15
C THR A 79 22.64 -1.25 16.76
N THR A 80 21.37 -0.90 16.51
CA THR A 80 20.76 0.29 17.10
C THR A 80 20.59 0.20 18.61
N THR A 81 20.49 -0.99 19.19
CA THR A 81 20.35 -1.16 20.64
C THR A 81 21.64 -0.74 21.35
N VAL A 82 22.79 -1.16 20.84
CA VAL A 82 24.12 -0.76 21.36
C VAL A 82 24.27 0.77 21.33
N LEU A 83 23.96 1.39 20.19
CA LEU A 83 24.05 2.85 20.03
C LEU A 83 23.11 3.61 20.97
N LYS A 84 21.90 3.09 21.20
CA LYS A 84 20.94 3.66 22.16
C LYS A 84 21.41 3.53 23.60
N ASN A 85 22.02 2.40 23.96
CA ASN A 85 22.54 2.17 25.31
C ASN A 85 23.64 3.19 25.62
N TRP A 86 24.61 3.34 24.72
CA TRP A 86 25.66 4.36 24.86
C TRP A 86 25.06 5.77 24.98
N TRP A 87 24.08 6.10 24.12
CA TRP A 87 23.39 7.39 24.16
C TRP A 87 22.72 7.69 25.50
N GLN A 88 22.03 6.70 26.09
CA GLN A 88 21.35 6.89 27.37
C GLN A 88 22.35 7.15 28.50
N GLN A 89 23.47 6.41 28.52
CA GLN A 89 24.56 6.59 29.48
C GLN A 89 25.21 7.98 29.36
N HIS A 90 25.29 8.52 28.14
CA HIS A 90 25.91 9.82 27.82
C HIS A 90 24.89 10.91 27.48
N SER A 91 23.67 10.82 28.01
CA SER A 91 22.55 11.71 27.63
C SER A 91 22.80 13.20 27.91
N LYS A 92 23.63 13.54 28.90
CA LYS A 92 24.03 14.93 29.20
C LYS A 92 24.96 15.52 28.14
N TRP A 93 25.91 14.72 27.65
CA TRP A 93 26.95 15.14 26.70
C TRP A 93 27.15 14.04 25.65
N PRO A 94 26.24 13.90 24.66
CA PRO A 94 26.22 12.77 23.74
C PRO A 94 27.20 12.98 22.57
N TYR A 95 28.48 13.13 22.90
CA TYR A 95 29.60 13.27 21.99
C TYR A 95 30.61 12.15 22.26
N PRO A 96 30.54 11.03 21.53
CA PRO A 96 31.47 9.92 21.73
C PRO A 96 32.89 10.34 21.37
N THR A 97 33.85 9.92 22.19
CA THR A 97 35.29 10.07 21.92
C THR A 97 35.71 9.16 20.77
N GLU A 98 36.96 9.29 20.29
CA GLU A 98 37.48 8.38 19.26
C GLU A 98 37.52 6.93 19.75
N ASP A 99 37.87 6.70 21.01
CA ASP A 99 37.87 5.37 21.63
C ASP A 99 36.45 4.79 21.75
N ASP A 100 35.47 5.62 22.14
CA ASP A 100 34.07 5.19 22.17
C ASP A 100 33.58 4.79 20.78
N LYS A 101 33.93 5.58 19.75
CA LYS A 101 33.56 5.26 18.37
C LYS A 101 34.21 3.96 17.92
N ALA A 102 35.47 3.71 18.27
CA ALA A 102 36.17 2.46 17.93
C ALA A 102 35.48 1.25 18.56
N LYS A 103 35.12 1.30 19.85
CA LYS A 103 34.36 0.24 20.54
C LYS A 103 33.00 0.02 19.90
N LEU A 104 32.29 1.10 19.57
CA LEU A 104 30.98 1.00 18.92
C LEU A 104 31.08 0.39 17.52
N VAL A 105 32.15 0.65 16.76
CA VAL A 105 32.42 0.00 15.48
C VAL A 105 32.65 -1.50 15.68
N GLU A 106 33.44 -1.88 16.67
CA GLU A 106 33.74 -3.28 17.00
C GLU A 106 32.46 -4.04 17.42
N GLU A 107 31.67 -3.48 18.33
CA GLU A 107 30.47 -4.13 18.86
C GLU A 107 29.33 -4.21 17.84
N THR A 108 29.19 -3.20 16.97
CA THR A 108 28.06 -3.15 16.01
C THR A 108 28.42 -3.65 14.61
N GLY A 109 29.70 -3.79 14.28
CA GLY A 109 30.18 -4.07 12.93
C GLY A 109 29.87 -2.95 11.91
N LEU A 110 29.40 -1.79 12.36
CA LEU A 110 29.08 -0.65 11.50
C LEU A 110 30.33 0.14 11.17
N GLN A 111 30.35 0.75 9.99
CA GLN A 111 31.42 1.67 9.62
C GLN A 111 31.38 2.92 10.50
N LEU A 112 32.55 3.48 10.82
CA LEU A 112 32.70 4.71 11.60
C LEU A 112 31.82 5.87 11.07
N LYS A 113 31.69 6.00 9.74
CA LYS A 113 30.81 6.99 9.10
C LYS A 113 29.33 6.79 9.46
N GLN A 114 28.86 5.55 9.55
CA GLN A 114 27.49 5.22 9.93
C GLN A 114 27.25 5.57 11.41
N ILE A 115 28.21 5.25 12.29
CA ILE A 115 28.19 5.63 13.70
C ILE A 115 28.09 7.16 13.84
N ASN A 116 28.99 7.90 13.18
CA ASN A 116 28.99 9.37 13.20
C ASN A 116 27.66 9.96 12.74
N ASN A 117 27.14 9.49 11.60
CA ASN A 117 25.86 9.94 11.05
C ASN A 117 24.70 9.64 12.01
N TRP A 118 24.72 8.47 12.67
CA TRP A 118 23.71 8.11 13.64
C TRP A 118 23.70 9.08 14.81
N PHE A 119 24.85 9.37 15.42
CA PHE A 119 24.95 10.30 16.56
C PHE A 119 24.56 11.73 16.19
N ILE A 120 24.96 12.21 15.01
CA ILE A 120 24.52 13.52 14.49
C ILE A 120 22.99 13.57 14.39
N ASN A 121 22.39 12.58 13.73
CA ASN A 121 20.93 12.51 13.57
C ASN A 121 20.21 12.29 14.90
N GLN A 122 20.81 11.56 15.85
CA GLN A 122 20.24 11.33 17.17
C GLN A 122 20.24 12.63 17.99
N ARG A 123 21.33 13.41 17.97
CA ARG A 123 21.35 14.76 18.58
C ARG A 123 20.30 15.68 17.97
N LYS A 124 20.21 15.76 16.63
CA LYS A 124 19.20 16.61 15.96
C LYS A 124 17.77 16.29 16.42
N ARG A 125 17.44 15.00 16.60
CA ARG A 125 16.12 14.53 17.05
C ARG A 125 15.84 14.81 18.53
N ASN A 126 16.84 14.72 19.41
CA ASN A 126 16.63 14.76 20.87
C ASN A 126 16.92 16.13 21.50
N TRP A 127 17.76 16.96 20.88
CA TRP A 127 18.17 18.25 21.45
C TRP A 127 17.03 19.27 21.53
N HIS A 128 16.08 19.23 20.59
CA HIS A 128 14.94 20.16 20.55
C HIS A 128 13.67 19.60 21.22
N SER A 129 13.54 18.26 21.30
CA SER A 129 12.37 17.63 21.93
C SER A 129 12.31 17.81 23.45
N ASN A 130 13.43 18.09 24.12
CA ASN A 130 13.43 18.37 25.54
C ASN A 130 12.87 19.77 25.90
N SER A 131 12.66 20.64 24.91
CA SER A 131 12.08 21.98 25.11
C SER A 131 10.58 22.06 24.77
N GLN A 132 10.00 21.03 24.14
CA GLN A 132 8.59 21.01 23.68
C GLN A 132 7.73 19.92 24.35
N SER A 133 8.22 19.23 25.38
CA SER A 133 7.48 18.18 26.08
C SER A 133 6.25 18.68 26.86
N VAL A 134 6.01 20.00 26.95
CA VAL A 134 4.83 20.57 27.61
C VAL A 134 3.66 20.92 26.68
N THR A 135 3.77 20.80 25.35
CA THR A 135 2.71 21.25 24.42
C THR A 135 2.06 20.15 23.56
N SER A 136 2.61 18.93 23.51
CA SER A 136 2.15 17.90 22.55
C SER A 136 0.84 17.17 22.92
N LEU A 137 0.05 17.64 23.90
CA LEU A 137 -1.24 17.02 24.26
C LEU A 137 -2.46 17.54 23.47
N LYS A 138 -2.30 18.44 22.49
CA LYS A 138 -3.43 18.93 21.68
C LYS A 138 -3.20 18.79 20.18
N SER A 139 -3.25 17.56 19.67
CA SER A 139 -3.66 17.32 18.27
C SER A 139 -4.16 15.90 18.08
N LYS A 140 -5.36 15.63 18.59
CA LYS A 140 -6.18 14.53 18.08
C LYS A 140 -7.66 14.87 18.17
N ARG A 141 -8.14 15.58 17.15
CA ARG A 141 -9.53 15.54 16.66
C ARG A 141 -9.59 16.37 15.37
N LYS A 142 -9.74 15.69 14.24
CA LYS A 142 -10.71 15.98 13.15
C LYS A 142 -10.33 15.20 11.90
N ARG A 143 -10.97 14.05 11.71
CA ARG A 143 -11.84 13.73 10.56
C ARG A 143 -12.49 12.38 10.83
#